data_AF-A0A927AP14-F1
#
_entry.id   AF-A0A927AP14-F1
#
_cell.length_a   1.000
_cell.length_b   1.000
_cell.length_c   1.000
_cell.angle_alpha   90.00
_cell.angle_beta   90.00
_cell.angle_gamma   90.00
#
_symmetry.space_group_name_H-M   'P 1'
#
loop_
_entity.id
_entity.type
_entity.pdbx_description
1 polymer ?
#
loop_
_entity_poly.entity_id
_entity_poly.type
_entity_poly.pdbx_seq_one_letter_code
_entity_poly.pdbx_strand_id
1 'polypeptide(L)'
;MARSLQHIEQDLTKLSERVKALAEQLDSRYNQYFERLGQLVKRHLVLACYQTCTQVYPEAFLALSVSGRQQLQQQMRELGREAIAQLKVTEEASEAELEEIESPPARLLRLMQRRDRAAQQVLQTIAARANTTLRDAAILPERSLPRGLEIAIQGEEATIALEDLPNFLQPPEDDAEETNSDTEVSIIPAVGIRLQLSELEFSDPGLGVERNKIRQMLSSLKQLSKQYQQHERELAIAQAELAWRASWYED
;
A
#
# COMPACT_ATOMS: atom_id res chain seq x y z
N MET A 1 40.05 16.27 -19.22
CA MET A 1 39.92 17.69 -18.81
C MET A 1 39.02 17.70 -17.58
N ALA A 2 39.55 18.00 -16.40
CA ALA A 2 38.76 18.00 -15.17
C ALA A 2 37.72 19.14 -15.23
N ARG A 3 36.43 18.82 -15.04
CA ARG A 3 35.41 19.85 -14.79
C ARG A 3 35.86 20.67 -13.59
N SER A 4 35.74 22.00 -13.66
CA SER A 4 36.07 22.83 -12.51
C SER A 4 35.14 22.52 -11.34
N LEU A 5 35.67 22.54 -10.12
CA LEU A 5 34.94 22.23 -8.89
C LEU A 5 33.66 23.06 -8.76
N GLN A 6 33.72 24.34 -9.14
CA GLN A 6 32.57 25.25 -9.21
C GLN A 6 31.45 24.77 -10.13
N HIS A 7 31.77 24.15 -11.27
CA HIS A 7 30.74 23.62 -12.17
C HIS A 7 30.03 22.41 -11.56
N ILE A 8 30.76 21.54 -10.84
CA ILE A 8 30.17 20.36 -10.18
C ILE A 8 29.22 20.80 -9.05
N GLU A 9 29.62 21.79 -8.25
CA GLU A 9 28.77 22.37 -7.19
C GLU A 9 27.52 23.04 -7.76
N GLN A 10 27.64 23.78 -8.86
CA GLN A 10 26.48 24.37 -9.56
C GLN A 10 25.52 23.31 -10.09
N ASP A 11 26.03 22.21 -10.67
CA ASP A 11 25.20 21.10 -11.15
C ASP A 11 24.48 20.39 -9.99
N LEU A 12 25.16 20.16 -8.86
CA LEU A 12 24.55 19.62 -7.65
C LEU A 12 23.45 20.53 -7.10
N THR A 13 23.67 21.85 -7.11
CA THR A 13 22.69 22.84 -6.68
C THR A 13 21.43 22.76 -7.54
N LYS A 14 21.57 22.77 -8.88
CA LYS A 14 20.45 22.62 -9.82
C LYS A 14 19.71 21.29 -9.65
N LEU A 15 20.44 20.20 -9.40
CA LEU A 15 19.83 18.90 -9.12
C LEU A 15 19.03 18.93 -7.82
N SER A 16 19.54 19.59 -6.77
CA SER A 16 18.84 19.73 -5.49
C SER A 16 17.54 20.51 -5.63
N GLU A 17 17.53 21.60 -6.41
CA GLU A 17 16.33 22.39 -6.70
C GLU A 17 15.26 21.57 -7.43
N ARG A 18 15.68 20.77 -8.42
CA ARG A 18 14.77 19.85 -9.14
C ARG A 18 14.19 18.78 -8.22
N VAL A 19 14.98 18.27 -7.27
CA VAL A 19 14.52 17.29 -6.27
C VAL A 19 13.51 17.93 -5.33
N LYS A 20 13.72 19.17 -4.88
CA LYS A 20 12.76 19.92 -4.04
C LYS A 20 11.43 20.13 -4.77
N ALA A 21 11.47 20.61 -6.01
CA ALA A 21 10.26 20.79 -6.82
C ALA A 21 9.50 19.47 -7.05
N LEU A 22 10.22 18.36 -7.24
CA LEU A 22 9.59 17.03 -7.33
C LEU A 22 9.02 16.56 -6.00
N ALA A 23 9.63 16.92 -4.86
CA ALA A 23 9.13 16.57 -3.54
C ALA A 23 7.75 17.20 -3.30
N GLU A 24 7.61 18.50 -3.54
CA GLU A 24 6.33 19.23 -3.40
C GLU A 24 5.24 18.66 -4.32
N GLN A 25 5.59 18.36 -5.56
CA GLN A 25 4.65 17.75 -6.50
C GLN A 25 4.27 16.32 -6.06
N LEU A 26 5.23 15.51 -5.59
CA LEU A 26 4.95 14.16 -5.10
C LEU A 26 4.04 14.21 -3.88
N ASP A 27 4.30 15.14 -2.97
CA ASP A 27 3.51 15.31 -1.75
C ASP A 27 2.04 15.62 -2.06
N SER A 28 1.79 16.66 -2.87
CA SER A 28 0.43 17.02 -3.29
C SER A 28 -0.30 15.88 -4.02
N ARG A 29 0.43 15.06 -4.80
CA ARG A 29 -0.12 13.89 -5.49
C ARG A 29 -0.46 12.76 -4.53
N TYR A 30 0.39 12.50 -3.55
CA TYR A 30 0.12 11.50 -2.51
C TYR A 30 -1.10 11.88 -1.67
N ASN A 31 -1.24 13.15 -1.30
CA ASN A 31 -2.40 13.62 -0.52
C ASN A 31 -3.72 13.43 -1.31
N GLN A 32 -3.74 13.78 -2.60
CA GLN A 32 -4.89 13.52 -3.47
C GLN A 32 -5.20 12.01 -3.62
N TYR A 33 -4.14 11.20 -3.73
CA TYR A 33 -4.26 9.75 -3.86
C TYR A 33 -4.85 9.12 -2.58
N PHE A 34 -4.34 9.48 -1.41
CA PHE A 34 -4.78 8.92 -0.13
C PHE A 34 -6.17 9.42 0.30
N GLU A 35 -6.53 10.67 0.01
CA GLU A 35 -7.90 11.15 0.19
C GLU A 35 -8.88 10.29 -0.61
N ARG A 36 -8.57 10.06 -1.89
CA ARG A 36 -9.40 9.23 -2.78
C ARG A 36 -9.42 7.77 -2.35
N LEU A 37 -8.27 7.20 -1.99
CA LEU A 37 -8.14 5.84 -1.48
C LEU A 37 -8.98 5.65 -0.22
N GLY A 38 -8.92 6.59 0.73
CA GLY A 38 -9.69 6.52 1.97
C GLY A 38 -11.20 6.49 1.72
N GLN A 39 -11.72 7.33 0.82
CA GLN A 39 -13.14 7.30 0.44
C GLN A 39 -13.53 5.98 -0.25
N LEU A 40 -12.65 5.47 -1.13
CA LEU A 40 -12.88 4.19 -1.81
C LEU A 40 -12.93 3.03 -0.82
N VAL A 41 -11.98 2.95 0.11
CA VAL A 41 -11.90 1.91 1.15
C VAL A 41 -13.15 1.94 2.02
N LYS A 42 -13.59 3.13 2.47
CA LYS A 42 -14.81 3.28 3.26
C LYS A 42 -16.05 2.73 2.53
N ARG A 43 -16.20 3.07 1.24
CA ARG A 43 -17.32 2.56 0.42
C ARG A 43 -17.22 1.05 0.22
N HIS A 44 -16.03 0.56 -0.13
CA HIS A 44 -15.80 -0.85 -0.39
C HIS A 44 -16.03 -1.70 0.86
N LEU A 45 -15.60 -1.26 2.03
CA LEU A 45 -15.80 -1.98 3.29
C LEU A 45 -17.29 -2.15 3.62
N VAL A 46 -18.10 -1.12 3.42
CA VAL A 46 -19.56 -1.20 3.61
C VAL A 46 -20.21 -2.13 2.58
N LEU A 47 -19.78 -2.04 1.31
CA LEU A 47 -20.31 -2.89 0.24
C LEU A 47 -19.94 -4.37 0.44
N ALA A 48 -18.68 -4.65 0.76
CA ALA A 48 -18.20 -5.99 1.04
C ALA A 48 -18.93 -6.58 2.24
N CYS A 49 -19.10 -5.82 3.34
CA CYS A 49 -19.90 -6.26 4.48
C CYS A 49 -21.35 -6.58 4.05
N TYR A 50 -21.97 -5.73 3.24
CA TYR A 50 -23.33 -5.99 2.73
C TYR A 50 -23.39 -7.28 1.92
N GLN A 51 -22.46 -7.49 0.99
CA GLN A 51 -22.39 -8.72 0.18
C GLN A 51 -22.14 -9.95 1.04
N THR A 52 -21.20 -9.89 1.98
CA THR A 52 -20.95 -10.98 2.93
C THR A 52 -22.21 -11.33 3.74
N CYS A 53 -22.95 -10.32 4.22
CA CYS A 53 -24.15 -10.54 5.02
C CYS A 53 -25.36 -11.01 4.20
N THR A 54 -25.46 -10.66 2.91
CA THR A 54 -26.69 -10.91 2.12
C THR A 54 -26.54 -12.01 1.08
N GLN A 55 -25.33 -12.22 0.56
CA GLN A 55 -25.06 -13.19 -0.51
C GLN A 55 -24.31 -14.41 0.00
N VAL A 56 -23.42 -14.25 0.98
CA VAL A 56 -22.58 -15.36 1.48
C VAL A 56 -23.17 -15.98 2.75
N TYR A 57 -23.51 -15.17 3.75
CA TYR A 57 -24.03 -15.64 5.05
C TYR A 57 -25.39 -15.01 5.43
N PRO A 58 -26.43 -15.11 4.58
CA PRO A 58 -27.75 -14.53 4.86
C PRO A 58 -28.41 -15.10 6.12
N GLU A 59 -28.27 -16.40 6.35
CA GLU A 59 -28.87 -17.05 7.53
C GLU A 59 -28.27 -16.55 8.84
N ALA A 60 -26.95 -16.43 8.91
CA ALA A 60 -26.25 -15.89 10.08
C ALA A 60 -26.65 -14.43 10.35
N PHE A 61 -26.76 -13.61 9.29
CA PHE A 61 -27.23 -12.23 9.43
C PHE A 61 -28.70 -12.14 9.87
N LEU A 62 -29.57 -13.03 9.40
CA LEU A 62 -30.96 -13.11 9.84
C LEU A 62 -31.10 -13.59 11.28
N ALA A 63 -30.18 -14.43 11.77
CA ALA A 63 -30.15 -14.87 13.17
C ALA A 63 -29.79 -13.73 14.15
N LEU A 64 -29.13 -12.67 13.68
CA LEU A 64 -28.84 -11.50 14.51
C LEU A 64 -30.12 -10.76 14.93
N SER A 65 -30.10 -10.26 16.16
CA SER A 65 -31.12 -9.33 16.67
C SER A 65 -31.08 -8.00 15.90
N VAL A 66 -32.17 -7.23 15.97
CA VAL A 66 -32.22 -5.89 15.34
C VAL A 66 -31.08 -5.00 15.84
N SER A 67 -30.77 -5.03 17.14
CA SER A 67 -29.64 -4.29 17.71
C SER A 67 -28.28 -4.80 17.23
N GLY A 68 -28.11 -6.12 17.07
CA GLY A 68 -26.89 -6.72 16.53
C GLY A 68 -26.62 -6.31 15.08
N ARG A 69 -27.65 -6.28 14.25
CA ARG A 69 -27.55 -5.79 12.86
C ARG A 69 -27.19 -4.30 12.81
N GLN A 70 -27.78 -3.48 13.68
CA GLN A 70 -27.45 -2.06 13.80
C GLN A 70 -26.01 -1.83 14.25
N GLN A 71 -25.56 -2.57 15.26
CA GLN A 71 -24.21 -2.50 15.80
C GLN A 71 -23.17 -2.85 14.73
N LEU A 72 -23.38 -3.95 13.99
CA LEU A 72 -22.48 -4.36 12.92
C LEU A 72 -22.34 -3.27 11.84
N GLN A 73 -23.46 -2.71 11.38
CA GLN A 73 -23.44 -1.64 10.39
C GLN A 73 -22.72 -0.39 10.90
N GLN A 74 -22.90 -0.05 12.18
CA GLN A 74 -22.22 1.08 12.81
C GLN A 74 -20.71 0.84 12.89
N GLN A 75 -20.28 -0.32 13.38
CA GLN A 75 -18.86 -0.69 13.49
C GLN A 75 -18.15 -0.65 12.13
N MET A 76 -18.78 -1.15 11.07
CA MET A 76 -18.22 -1.09 9.72
C MET A 76 -18.07 0.34 9.21
N ARG A 77 -19.05 1.21 9.46
CA ARG A 77 -18.96 2.64 9.08
C ARG A 77 -17.87 3.36 9.87
N GLU A 78 -17.70 3.02 11.14
CA GLU A 78 -16.64 3.56 12.01
C GLU A 78 -15.26 3.10 11.53
N LEU A 79 -15.08 1.81 11.21
CA LEU A 79 -13.84 1.30 10.59
C LEU A 79 -13.50 2.04 9.29
N GLY A 80 -14.49 2.31 8.43
CA GLY A 80 -14.28 3.10 7.23
C GLY A 80 -13.85 4.56 7.50
N ARG A 81 -14.34 5.18 8.57
CA ARG A 81 -13.89 6.53 9.01
C ARG A 81 -12.49 6.47 9.59
N GLU A 82 -12.19 5.42 10.34
CA GLU A 82 -10.87 5.20 10.94
C GLU A 82 -9.81 4.98 9.86
N ALA A 83 -10.13 4.23 8.79
CA ALA A 83 -9.24 4.06 7.65
C ALA A 83 -8.83 5.41 7.03
N ILE A 84 -9.79 6.33 6.86
CA ILE A 84 -9.52 7.69 6.37
C ILE A 84 -8.60 8.44 7.33
N ALA A 85 -8.87 8.38 8.64
CA ALA A 85 -8.07 9.07 9.64
C ALA A 85 -6.62 8.53 9.71
N GLN A 86 -6.44 7.21 9.67
CA GLN A 86 -5.11 6.59 9.71
C GLN A 86 -4.29 6.86 8.44
N LEU A 87 -4.94 6.90 7.26
CA LEU A 87 -4.28 7.33 6.02
C LEU A 87 -3.84 8.80 6.11
N LYS A 88 -4.67 9.69 6.67
CA LYS A 88 -4.29 11.10 6.87
C LYS A 88 -3.14 11.29 7.85
N VAL A 89 -3.10 10.55 8.96
CA VAL A 89 -1.97 10.60 9.91
C VAL A 89 -0.66 10.15 9.24
N THR A 90 -0.74 9.21 8.29
CA THR A 90 0.42 8.78 7.49
C THR A 90 0.96 9.90 6.60
N GLU A 91 0.11 10.82 6.13
CA GLU A 91 0.51 12.03 5.38
C GLU A 91 1.26 13.01 6.28
N GLU A 92 0.63 13.40 7.39
CA GLU A 92 1.11 14.43 8.32
C GLU A 92 2.46 14.06 8.94
N ALA A 93 2.63 12.80 9.37
CA ALA A 93 3.90 12.31 9.90
C ALA A 93 5.04 12.39 8.88
N SER A 94 4.70 12.33 7.59
CA SER A 94 5.67 12.40 6.52
C SER A 94 5.94 13.83 6.05
N GLU A 95 5.05 14.79 6.27
CA GLU A 95 5.25 16.21 5.97
C GLU A 95 6.28 16.82 6.93
N ALA A 96 6.21 16.50 8.22
CA ALA A 96 7.23 16.87 9.20
C ALA A 96 8.63 16.31 8.85
N GLU A 97 8.70 15.10 8.29
CA GLU A 97 9.97 14.51 7.84
C GLU A 97 10.52 15.17 6.55
N LEU A 98 9.68 15.81 5.73
CA LEU A 98 10.09 16.54 4.51
C LEU A 98 10.81 17.85 4.83
N GLU A 99 10.40 18.55 5.90
CA GLU A 99 11.03 19.81 6.33
C GLU A 99 12.48 19.63 6.82
N GLU A 100 12.84 18.44 7.31
CA GLU A 100 14.20 18.09 7.76
C GLU A 100 15.10 17.49 6.65
N ILE A 101 14.65 17.44 5.39
CA ILE A 101 15.44 16.85 4.29
C ILE A 101 16.43 17.87 3.73
N GLU A 102 17.67 17.84 4.21
CA GLU A 102 18.83 18.41 3.51
C GLU A 102 19.20 17.58 2.25
N SER A 103 18.23 17.45 1.34
CA SER A 103 18.39 17.22 -0.10
C SER A 103 19.11 15.96 -0.65
N PRO A 104 19.14 14.75 -0.05
CA PRO A 104 19.50 13.56 -0.82
C PRO A 104 18.21 13.02 -1.49
N PRO A 105 18.14 12.89 -2.83
CA PRO A 105 17.01 12.26 -3.51
C PRO A 105 16.73 10.83 -3.02
N ALA A 106 17.74 10.14 -2.48
CA ALA A 106 17.59 8.84 -1.83
C ALA A 106 16.73 8.89 -0.54
N ARG A 107 16.74 9.99 0.21
CA ARG A 107 15.87 10.17 1.40
C ARG A 107 14.41 10.31 0.98
N LEU A 108 14.14 11.13 -0.04
CA LEU A 108 12.80 11.28 -0.60
C LEU A 108 12.24 9.94 -1.13
N LEU A 109 13.05 9.14 -1.84
CA LEU A 109 12.63 7.81 -2.28
C LEU A 109 12.25 6.89 -1.12
N ARG A 110 13.03 6.88 -0.03
CA ARG A 110 12.73 6.08 1.16
C ARG A 110 11.45 6.54 1.84
N LEU A 111 11.22 7.85 1.92
CA LEU A 111 10.01 8.43 2.47
C LEU A 111 8.76 7.97 1.69
N MET A 112 8.79 8.06 0.36
CA MET A 112 7.67 7.62 -0.49
C MET A 112 7.42 6.10 -0.37
N GLN A 113 8.48 5.28 -0.27
CA GLN A 113 8.32 3.84 -0.02
C GLN A 113 7.71 3.56 1.36
N ARG A 114 8.06 4.35 2.39
CA ARG A 114 7.47 4.24 3.72
C ARG A 114 5.98 4.61 3.68
N ARG A 115 5.60 5.68 2.95
CA ARG A 115 4.19 6.04 2.73
C ARG A 115 3.39 4.90 2.11
N ASP A 116 3.89 4.31 1.03
CA ASP A 116 3.23 3.17 0.37
C ASP A 116 3.04 1.98 1.34
N ARG A 117 4.08 1.65 2.12
CA ARG A 117 4.01 0.55 3.11
C ARG A 117 3.04 0.85 4.24
N ALA A 118 3.04 2.07 4.76
CA ALA A 118 2.13 2.49 5.81
C ALA A 118 0.66 2.41 5.33
N ALA A 119 0.37 2.86 4.10
CA ALA A 119 -0.95 2.70 3.52
C ALA A 119 -1.37 1.22 3.43
N GLN A 120 -0.48 0.33 2.98
CA GLN A 120 -0.75 -1.11 2.95
C GLN A 120 -1.02 -1.68 4.35
N GLN A 121 -0.28 -1.24 5.37
CA GLN A 121 -0.49 -1.66 6.76
C GLN A 121 -1.84 -1.18 7.31
N VAL A 122 -2.26 0.05 6.99
CA VAL A 122 -3.59 0.55 7.34
C VAL A 122 -4.67 -0.33 6.70
N LEU A 123 -4.57 -0.62 5.41
CA LEU A 123 -5.54 -1.49 4.71
C LEU A 123 -5.61 -2.90 5.33
N GLN A 124 -4.47 -3.50 5.65
CA GLN A 124 -4.41 -4.81 6.29
C GLN A 124 -5.04 -4.79 7.69
N THR A 125 -4.74 -3.76 8.48
CA THR A 125 -5.28 -3.60 9.84
C THR A 125 -6.80 -3.43 9.81
N ILE A 126 -7.30 -2.60 8.89
CA ILE A 126 -8.74 -2.35 8.72
C ILE A 126 -9.44 -3.62 8.22
N ALA A 127 -8.87 -4.34 7.26
CA ALA A 127 -9.44 -5.62 6.79
C ALA A 127 -9.47 -6.68 7.90
N ALA A 128 -8.39 -6.82 8.67
CA ALA A 128 -8.31 -7.75 9.79
C ALA A 128 -9.38 -7.44 10.86
N ARG A 129 -9.58 -6.16 11.18
CA ARG A 129 -10.61 -5.72 12.14
C ARG A 129 -12.03 -5.89 11.62
N ALA A 130 -12.27 -5.62 10.34
CA ALA A 130 -13.56 -5.90 9.71
C ALA A 130 -13.90 -7.39 9.80
N ASN A 131 -12.93 -8.26 9.47
CA ASN A 131 -13.12 -9.70 9.60
C ASN A 131 -13.32 -10.16 11.05
N THR A 132 -12.63 -9.55 12.02
CA THR A 132 -12.84 -9.83 13.44
C THR A 132 -14.25 -9.42 13.87
N THR A 133 -14.72 -8.25 13.43
CA THR A 133 -16.08 -7.77 13.71
C THR A 133 -17.14 -8.72 13.16
N LEU A 134 -16.93 -9.26 11.95
CA LEU A 134 -17.84 -10.26 11.36
C LEU A 134 -17.80 -11.61 12.11
N ARG A 135 -16.65 -12.01 12.65
CA ARG A 135 -16.54 -13.22 13.49
C ARG A 135 -17.22 -13.03 14.85
N ASP A 136 -17.03 -11.87 15.48
CA ASP A 136 -17.67 -11.55 16.76
C ASP A 136 -19.20 -11.51 16.63
N ALA A 137 -19.70 -11.11 15.46
CA ALA A 137 -21.12 -11.19 15.10
C ALA A 137 -21.58 -12.60 14.68
N ALA A 138 -20.72 -13.62 14.77
CA ALA A 138 -20.96 -14.99 14.32
C ALA A 138 -21.40 -15.10 12.84
N ILE A 139 -21.01 -14.14 12.00
CA ILE A 139 -21.27 -14.16 10.55
C ILE A 139 -20.20 -14.97 9.84
N LEU A 140 -18.93 -14.71 10.16
CA LEU A 140 -17.82 -15.51 9.64
C LEU A 140 -17.56 -16.70 10.56
N PRO A 141 -17.31 -17.91 10.02
CA PRO A 141 -16.94 -19.06 10.84
C PRO A 141 -15.60 -18.83 11.54
N GLU A 142 -15.45 -19.35 12.76
CA GLU A 142 -14.21 -19.24 13.57
C GLU A 142 -13.00 -19.98 12.97
N ARG A 143 -13.23 -20.84 11.96
CA ARG A 143 -12.20 -21.70 11.38
C ARG A 143 -11.13 -20.84 10.70
N SER A 144 -9.96 -20.77 11.31
CA SER A 144 -8.77 -20.15 10.73
C SER A 144 -8.45 -20.81 9.40
N LEU A 145 -8.30 -20.01 8.35
CA LEU A 145 -7.75 -20.45 7.06
C LEU A 145 -6.48 -21.30 7.31
N PRO A 146 -6.38 -22.54 6.79
CA PRO A 146 -5.17 -23.33 6.94
C PRO A 146 -4.00 -22.62 6.24
N ARG A 147 -2.83 -22.62 6.89
CA ARG A 147 -1.56 -22.03 6.39
C ARG A 147 -1.18 -22.44 4.95
N GLY A 148 -1.75 -23.52 4.42
CA GLY A 148 -1.56 -23.94 3.02
C GLY A 148 -2.11 -22.95 1.99
N LEU A 149 -3.14 -22.16 2.32
CA LEU A 149 -3.69 -21.16 1.40
C LEU A 149 -2.83 -19.89 1.28
N GLU A 150 -1.96 -19.60 2.26
CA GLU A 150 -1.04 -18.45 2.17
C GLU A 150 -0.06 -18.60 0.99
N ILE A 151 0.19 -19.84 0.57
CA ILE A 151 1.08 -20.17 -0.55
C ILE A 151 0.34 -20.02 -1.89
N ALA A 152 -0.95 -20.36 -1.96
CA ALA A 152 -1.79 -20.14 -3.14
C ALA A 152 -2.10 -18.65 -3.40
N ILE A 153 -2.10 -17.81 -2.35
CA ILE A 153 -2.25 -16.35 -2.45
C ILE A 153 -1.08 -15.67 -3.18
N GLN A 154 0.03 -16.38 -3.41
CA GLN A 154 1.18 -15.88 -4.17
C GLN A 154 1.27 -16.43 -5.60
N GLY A 155 0.44 -17.40 -5.98
CA GLY A 155 0.42 -18.00 -7.31
C GLY A 155 -0.73 -17.46 -8.14
N GLU A 156 -0.42 -16.64 -9.15
CA GLU A 156 -1.32 -16.40 -10.27
C GLU A 156 -1.48 -17.70 -11.06
N GLU A 157 -2.58 -18.44 -10.91
CA GLU A 157 -3.18 -19.22 -12.02
C GLU A 157 -4.52 -19.89 -11.65
N ALA A 158 -5.47 -19.74 -12.59
CA ALA A 158 -6.58 -20.65 -12.95
C ALA A 158 -7.79 -20.77 -12.01
N THR A 159 -9.06 -20.86 -12.44
CA THR A 159 -9.80 -20.56 -13.69
C THR A 159 -11.28 -20.68 -13.32
N ILE A 160 -12.03 -19.57 -13.49
CA ILE A 160 -13.42 -19.48 -13.97
C ILE A 160 -14.47 -20.50 -13.48
N ALA A 161 -15.32 -20.08 -12.53
CA ALA A 161 -16.81 -20.08 -12.64
C ALA A 161 -17.50 -19.44 -11.40
N LEU A 162 -17.10 -18.22 -11.02
CA LEU A 162 -17.82 -17.31 -10.10
C LEU A 162 -17.28 -15.87 -10.27
N GLU A 163 -17.17 -15.41 -11.52
CA GLU A 163 -16.28 -14.32 -11.95
C GLU A 163 -16.71 -12.89 -11.60
N ASP A 164 -17.90 -12.66 -11.03
CA ASP A 164 -18.48 -11.30 -10.95
C ASP A 164 -18.39 -10.61 -9.58
N LEU A 165 -17.70 -11.18 -8.58
CA LEU A 165 -17.49 -10.47 -7.31
C LEU A 165 -15.99 -10.22 -7.00
N PRO A 166 -15.55 -8.95 -7.09
CA PRO A 166 -14.17 -8.58 -6.77
C PRO A 166 -13.88 -8.78 -5.28
N ASN A 167 -12.67 -9.25 -4.97
CA ASN A 167 -12.05 -9.37 -3.62
C ASN A 167 -12.31 -10.63 -2.77
N PHE A 168 -12.73 -11.75 -3.35
CA PHE A 168 -12.87 -13.02 -2.60
C PHE A 168 -11.74 -14.02 -2.92
N LEU A 169 -11.23 -14.78 -1.93
CA LEU A 169 -10.41 -15.97 -2.23
C LEU A 169 -11.32 -17.18 -2.19
N GLN A 170 -11.15 -18.06 -3.16
CA GLN A 170 -11.51 -19.45 -3.05
C GLN A 170 -10.23 -20.28 -2.83
N PRO A 171 -10.27 -21.37 -2.04
CA PRO A 171 -9.18 -22.32 -1.92
C PRO A 171 -9.06 -23.21 -3.18
N PRO A 172 -7.87 -23.76 -3.49
CA PRO A 172 -7.72 -24.74 -4.57
C PRO A 172 -8.40 -26.06 -4.19
N GLU A 173 -9.07 -26.68 -5.16
CA GLU A 173 -9.65 -28.03 -5.05
C GLU A 173 -8.52 -29.05 -5.19
N ASP A 174 -8.23 -29.82 -4.14
CA ASP A 174 -7.28 -30.93 -4.20
C ASP A 174 -7.99 -32.19 -4.71
N ASP A 175 -7.52 -32.71 -5.85
CA ASP A 175 -7.88 -34.00 -6.42
C ASP A 175 -7.34 -35.16 -5.55
N ALA A 176 -8.27 -36.05 -5.18
CA ALA A 176 -8.12 -37.48 -4.84
C ALA A 176 -7.25 -37.90 -3.63
N GLU A 177 -7.89 -38.47 -2.60
CA GLU A 177 -7.97 -39.94 -2.44
C GLU A 177 -9.06 -40.32 -1.42
N GLU A 178 -9.75 -41.43 -1.70
CA GLU A 178 -10.92 -41.94 -0.99
C GLU A 178 -10.68 -42.20 0.50
N THR A 179 -11.48 -41.61 1.37
CA THR A 179 -11.76 -42.22 2.68
C THR A 179 -13.21 -41.98 3.06
N ASN A 180 -13.98 -43.07 3.05
CA ASN A 180 -15.37 -43.12 3.48
C ASN A 180 -15.52 -42.69 4.94
N SER A 181 -16.17 -41.55 5.17
CA SER A 181 -17.02 -41.35 6.34
C SER A 181 -18.04 -40.27 6.02
N ASP A 182 -19.32 -40.64 6.08
CA ASP A 182 -20.49 -39.77 6.01
C ASP A 182 -20.36 -38.61 7.01
N THR A 183 -19.79 -37.52 6.57
CA THR A 183 -20.02 -36.19 7.11
C THR A 183 -19.79 -35.27 5.93
N GLU A 184 -20.87 -34.93 5.21
CA GLU A 184 -20.89 -33.78 4.30
C GLU A 184 -20.69 -32.52 5.15
N VAL A 185 -19.45 -32.30 5.61
CA VAL A 185 -18.99 -30.99 6.04
C VAL A 185 -18.94 -30.21 4.75
N SER A 186 -20.05 -29.54 4.42
CA SER A 186 -20.07 -28.53 3.38
C SER A 186 -18.96 -27.54 3.74
N ILE A 187 -17.80 -27.67 3.09
CA ILE A 187 -16.64 -26.82 3.31
C ILE A 187 -17.02 -25.48 2.69
N ILE A 188 -17.79 -24.68 3.42
CA ILE A 188 -18.04 -23.28 3.06
C ILE A 188 -16.67 -22.62 3.15
N PRO A 189 -16.07 -22.16 2.03
CA PRO A 189 -14.80 -21.46 2.07
C PRO A 189 -14.92 -20.26 3.01
N ALA A 190 -13.91 -20.01 3.84
CA ALA A 190 -13.90 -18.84 4.72
C ALA A 190 -13.69 -17.57 3.88
N VAL A 191 -14.79 -16.98 3.43
CA VAL A 191 -14.83 -15.80 2.57
C VAL A 191 -14.73 -14.54 3.45
N GLY A 192 -13.51 -14.04 3.67
CA GLY A 192 -13.25 -12.81 4.43
C GLY A 192 -13.04 -11.58 3.54
N ILE A 193 -13.28 -10.38 4.09
CA ILE A 193 -13.01 -9.10 3.42
C ILE A 193 -11.50 -8.92 3.27
N ARG A 194 -11.05 -8.60 2.05
CA ARG A 194 -9.67 -8.16 1.76
C ARG A 194 -9.65 -6.79 1.10
N LEU A 195 -8.59 -6.04 1.42
CA LEU A 195 -8.33 -4.71 0.90
C LEU A 195 -6.93 -4.70 0.28
N GLN A 196 -6.82 -5.14 -0.98
CA GLN A 196 -5.55 -5.02 -1.71
C GLN A 196 -5.49 -3.71 -2.49
N LEU A 197 -4.33 -3.07 -2.47
CA LEU A 197 -4.14 -1.79 -3.15
C LEU A 197 -4.33 -1.92 -4.67
N SER A 198 -3.83 -3.00 -5.27
CA SER A 198 -3.95 -3.29 -6.71
C SER A 198 -5.40 -3.41 -7.17
N GLU A 199 -6.23 -4.15 -6.43
CA GLU A 199 -7.66 -4.33 -6.72
C GLU A 199 -8.44 -3.03 -6.58
N LEU A 200 -8.13 -2.24 -5.55
CA LEU A 200 -8.75 -0.93 -5.31
C LEU A 200 -8.34 0.08 -6.40
N GLU A 201 -7.07 0.10 -6.80
CA GLU A 201 -6.57 0.93 -7.91
C GLU A 201 -7.18 0.53 -9.27
N PHE A 202 -7.46 -0.75 -9.47
CA PHE A 202 -8.13 -1.25 -10.67
C PHE A 202 -9.62 -0.90 -10.69
N SER A 203 -10.28 -0.98 -9.54
CA SER A 203 -11.72 -0.73 -9.39
C SER A 203 -12.10 0.75 -9.54
N ASP A 204 -11.16 1.68 -9.32
CA ASP A 204 -11.38 3.11 -9.47
C ASP A 204 -10.41 3.74 -10.49
N PRO A 205 -10.88 4.14 -11.69
CA PRO A 205 -9.99 4.63 -12.74
C PRO A 205 -9.28 5.93 -12.36
N GLY A 206 -9.85 6.77 -11.50
CA GLY A 206 -9.19 7.99 -11.06
C GLY A 206 -8.05 7.73 -10.06
N LEU A 207 -8.17 6.70 -9.23
CA LEU A 207 -7.11 6.26 -8.33
C LEU A 207 -5.94 5.67 -9.13
N GLY A 208 -6.22 4.87 -10.16
CA GLY A 208 -5.21 4.34 -11.08
C GLY A 208 -4.44 5.44 -11.82
N VAL A 209 -5.12 6.52 -12.24
CA VAL A 209 -4.48 7.69 -12.88
C VAL A 209 -3.51 8.39 -11.92
N GLU A 210 -3.91 8.66 -10.68
CA GLU A 210 -3.01 9.29 -9.70
C GLU A 210 -1.83 8.37 -9.36
N ARG A 211 -2.05 7.06 -9.20
CA ARG A 211 -0.96 6.11 -8.97
C ARG A 211 0.04 6.09 -10.13
N ASN A 212 -0.43 6.14 -11.37
CA ASN A 212 0.45 6.17 -12.53
C ASN A 212 1.31 7.43 -12.57
N LYS A 213 0.74 8.60 -12.24
CA LYS A 213 1.51 9.85 -12.10
C LYS A 213 2.59 9.73 -11.02
N ILE A 214 2.24 9.19 -9.85
CA ILE A 214 3.19 8.93 -8.76
C ILE A 214 4.33 8.01 -9.25
N ARG A 215 4.02 6.90 -9.92
CA ARG A 215 5.02 5.96 -10.45
C ARG A 215 5.95 6.63 -11.47
N GLN A 216 5.42 7.48 -12.36
CA GLN A 216 6.22 8.24 -13.32
C GLN A 216 7.19 9.19 -12.59
N MET A 217 6.70 9.97 -11.63
CA MET A 217 7.54 10.89 -10.86
C MET A 217 8.61 10.18 -10.03
N LEU A 218 8.27 9.03 -9.44
CA LEU A 218 9.23 8.17 -8.73
C LEU A 218 10.33 7.64 -9.68
N SER A 219 9.98 7.35 -10.94
CA SER A 219 10.98 6.94 -11.94
C SER A 219 11.95 8.08 -12.26
N SER A 220 11.45 9.31 -12.42
CA SER A 220 12.27 10.51 -12.62
C SER A 220 13.14 10.82 -11.40
N LEU A 221 12.60 10.67 -10.19
CA LEU A 221 13.36 10.84 -8.96
C LEU A 221 14.49 9.80 -8.82
N LYS A 222 14.25 8.53 -9.22
CA LYS A 222 15.30 7.50 -9.27
C LYS A 222 16.43 7.88 -10.24
N GLN A 223 16.10 8.46 -11.39
CA GLN A 223 17.10 8.94 -12.35
C GLN A 223 17.91 10.11 -11.79
N LEU A 224 17.25 11.11 -11.20
CA LEU A 224 17.92 12.22 -10.54
C LEU A 224 18.79 11.77 -9.36
N SER A 225 18.36 10.74 -8.62
CA SER A 225 19.15 10.16 -7.55
C SER A 225 20.49 9.59 -8.03
N LYS A 226 20.48 8.93 -9.19
CA LYS A 226 21.72 8.40 -9.77
C LYS A 226 22.64 9.53 -10.24
N GLN A 227 22.09 10.55 -10.87
CA GLN A 227 22.85 11.73 -11.32
C GLN A 227 23.47 12.47 -10.14
N TYR A 228 22.69 12.70 -9.08
CA TYR A 228 23.16 13.37 -7.87
C TYR A 228 24.33 12.61 -7.22
N GLN A 229 24.19 11.30 -7.02
CA GLN A 229 25.26 10.46 -6.45
C GLN A 229 26.53 10.45 -7.32
N GLN A 230 26.37 10.49 -8.64
CA GLN A 230 27.50 10.59 -9.55
C GLN A 230 28.26 11.92 -9.37
N HIS A 231 27.54 13.04 -9.37
CA HIS A 231 28.15 14.36 -9.18
C HIS A 231 28.75 14.55 -7.78
N GLU A 232 28.12 14.00 -6.75
CA GLU A 232 28.65 14.00 -5.38
C GLU A 232 29.97 13.24 -5.31
N ARG A 233 30.07 12.09 -5.99
CA ARG A 233 31.31 11.32 -6.10
C ARG A 233 32.38 12.05 -6.91
N GLU A 234 32.01 12.70 -8.03
CA GLU A 234 32.92 13.53 -8.83
C GLU A 234 33.49 14.70 -7.99
N LEU A 235 32.63 15.35 -7.18
CA LEU A 235 33.05 16.42 -6.27
C LEU A 235 34.03 15.90 -5.22
N ALA A 236 33.73 14.78 -4.57
CA ALA A 236 34.58 14.18 -3.55
C ALA A 236 35.96 13.79 -4.11
N ILE A 237 36.02 13.25 -5.33
CA ILE A 237 37.28 12.94 -6.01
C ILE A 237 38.06 14.24 -6.30
N ALA A 238 37.41 15.25 -6.86
CA ALA A 238 38.08 16.53 -7.17
C ALA A 238 38.62 17.22 -5.91
N GLN A 239 37.86 17.21 -4.81
CA GLN A 239 38.29 17.74 -3.51
C GLN A 239 39.46 16.92 -2.93
N ALA A 240 39.40 15.60 -3.00
CA ALA A 240 40.47 14.73 -2.52
C ALA A 240 41.77 14.94 -3.32
N GLU A 241 41.70 15.08 -4.65
CA GLU A 241 42.88 15.36 -5.46
C GLU A 241 43.46 16.75 -5.18
N LEU A 242 42.63 17.76 -4.93
CA LEU A 242 43.09 19.09 -4.53
C LEU A 242 43.77 19.06 -3.16
N ALA A 243 43.16 18.38 -2.18
CA ALA A 243 43.72 18.20 -0.86
C ALA A 243 45.06 17.44 -0.92
N TRP A 244 45.14 16.38 -1.72
CA TRP A 244 46.35 15.63 -1.96
C TRP A 244 47.48 16.52 -2.52
N ARG A 245 47.18 17.27 -3.59
CA ARG A 245 48.13 18.22 -4.20
C ARG A 245 48.57 19.31 -3.22
N ALA A 246 47.66 19.80 -2.38
CA ALA A 246 47.97 20.82 -1.38
C ALA A 246 48.81 20.29 -0.19
N SER A 247 48.70 18.99 0.10
CA SER A 247 49.49 18.32 1.14
C SER A 247 50.87 17.85 0.68
N TRP A 248 51.16 17.97 -0.62
CA TRP A 248 52.43 17.56 -1.20
C TRP A 248 53.46 18.69 -1.09
N TYR A 249 54.36 18.59 -0.11
CA TYR A 249 55.52 19.47 0.04
C TYR A 249 56.76 18.73 -0.49
N GLU A 250 57.56 19.36 -1.34
CA GLU A 250 58.91 18.88 -1.69
C GLU A 250 59.89 19.38 -0.62
N ASP A 251 60.57 18.46 0.08
CA ASP A 251 61.70 18.75 0.97
C ASP A 251 62.99 19.05 0.18
#